data_AF-A0AAD9ZGA7-F1
#
_entry.id   AF-A0AAD9ZGA7-F1
#
_cell.length_a   1.000
_cell.length_b   1.000
_cell.length_c   1.000
_cell.angle_alpha   90.00
_cell.angle_beta   90.00
_cell.angle_gamma   90.00
#
_symmetry.space_group_name_H-M   'P 1'
#
loop_
_entity.id
_entity.type
_entity.pdbx_description
1 polymer ?
#
loop_
_entity_poly.entity_id
_entity_poly.type
_entity_poly.pdbx_seq_one_letter_code
_entity_poly.pdbx_strand_id
1 'polypeptide(L)'
;MSATEVMSMMKENPALQLVIDGTSEQPLSNDDFDPKKHIDFVPPTKVHNMSDLKLPEGTGVSPFAVSEPFKLFTEEAVARMRAEIFSKAVLENCRYSSNLAQCQLRGFASKYAPFVYDVWKNPETLAIISKIAGVELVTEMDFEIAHINISVKSEKQKAEELEASVDKKMTEDDEGIAGCPWEDDKPIVDWHTDSYPFVCVTMLSDCQGMIGGETALRTGDGGIVKVRGPERGHAVVLQGRYIEHQALRALGTTERITMVTSFRPKSHTVKDDTVLTTVRPISNLSELYYQFSEYRLEILEERIREKLKALRETQRSGRKMNTKDLKSFLREQEIFLAHMNNEMVDDALVTKGSIDDSHLFSEFGKKSKRKRVE
;
A
#
# COMPACT_ATOMS: atom_id res chain seq x y z
N MET A 1 -8.67 4.15 24.20
CA MET A 1 -10.04 4.64 23.92
C MET A 1 -11.01 3.83 24.76
N SER A 2 -12.03 4.47 25.33
CA SER A 2 -13.05 3.79 26.14
C SER A 2 -14.14 3.19 25.23
N ALA A 3 -14.81 2.12 25.69
CA ALA A 3 -15.94 1.49 24.97
C ALA A 3 -17.09 2.48 24.65
N THR A 4 -17.16 3.60 25.37
CA THR A 4 -18.13 4.68 25.18
C THR A 4 -17.84 5.52 23.93
N GLU A 5 -16.56 5.67 23.55
CA GLU A 5 -16.15 6.41 22.33
C GLU A 5 -16.45 5.61 21.05
N VAL A 6 -16.29 4.28 21.12
CA VAL A 6 -16.64 3.36 20.01
C VAL A 6 -18.15 3.37 19.74
N MET A 7 -18.97 3.29 20.78
CA MET A 7 -20.44 3.38 20.67
C MET A 7 -20.91 4.74 20.14
N SER A 8 -20.17 5.82 20.43
CA SER A 8 -20.47 7.16 19.92
C SER A 8 -20.18 7.26 18.42
N MET A 9 -19.08 6.69 17.93
CA MET A 9 -18.73 6.67 16.50
C MET A 9 -19.56 5.69 15.67
N MET A 10 -20.06 4.59 16.26
CA MET A 10 -21.04 3.69 15.61
C MET A 10 -22.35 4.40 15.25
N LYS A 11 -22.67 5.51 15.93
CA LYS A 11 -23.79 6.40 15.56
C LYS A 11 -23.46 7.41 14.45
N GLU A 12 -22.18 7.61 14.12
CA GLU A 12 -21.74 8.70 13.23
C GLU A 12 -21.72 8.34 11.74
N ASN A 13 -21.76 7.05 11.36
CA ASN A 13 -21.84 6.67 9.95
C ASN A 13 -22.76 5.45 9.70
N PRO A 14 -24.06 5.68 9.48
CA PRO A 14 -25.03 4.62 9.18
C PRO A 14 -24.67 3.77 7.95
N ALA A 15 -23.97 4.33 6.97
CA ALA A 15 -23.55 3.59 5.77
C ALA A 15 -22.47 2.55 6.10
N LEU A 16 -21.55 2.86 7.03
CA LEU A 16 -20.56 1.89 7.49
C LEU A 16 -21.21 0.72 8.27
N GLN A 17 -22.23 1.02 9.07
CA GLN A 17 -22.93 -0.02 9.83
C GLN A 17 -23.63 -1.02 8.89
N LEU A 18 -24.27 -0.54 7.82
CA LEU A 18 -24.88 -1.40 6.79
C LEU A 18 -23.87 -2.35 6.14
N VAL A 19 -22.65 -1.87 5.88
CA VAL A 19 -21.55 -2.68 5.33
C VAL A 19 -21.09 -3.76 6.31
N ILE A 20 -20.98 -3.41 7.59
CA ILE A 20 -20.62 -4.35 8.66
C ILE A 20 -21.70 -5.43 8.80
N ASP A 21 -22.97 -5.02 8.87
CA ASP A 21 -24.11 -5.92 9.03
C ASP A 21 -24.22 -6.89 7.85
N GLY A 22 -24.01 -6.39 6.61
CA GLY A 22 -24.01 -7.22 5.39
C GLY A 22 -22.83 -8.20 5.28
N THR A 23 -21.80 -8.08 6.12
CA THR A 23 -20.68 -9.04 6.15
C THR A 23 -21.06 -10.34 6.89
N SER A 24 -22.17 -10.35 7.63
CA SER A 24 -22.59 -11.47 8.50
C SER A 24 -23.46 -12.55 7.84
N GLU A 25 -23.82 -12.42 6.55
CA GLU A 25 -24.90 -13.20 5.95
C GLU A 25 -24.53 -14.60 5.42
N GLN A 26 -23.26 -15.02 5.42
CA GLN A 26 -22.86 -16.36 4.98
C GLN A 26 -22.24 -17.15 6.14
N PRO A 27 -22.63 -18.42 6.38
CA PRO A 27 -21.92 -19.27 7.33
C PRO A 27 -20.52 -19.55 6.77
N LEU A 28 -19.53 -18.80 7.23
CA LEU A 28 -18.14 -18.98 6.85
C LEU A 28 -17.58 -20.19 7.58
N SER A 29 -16.86 -21.02 6.83
CA SER A 29 -16.08 -22.12 7.40
C SER A 29 -14.98 -21.55 8.31
N ASN A 30 -14.76 -22.20 9.45
CA ASN A 30 -13.76 -21.81 10.45
C ASN A 30 -12.47 -22.65 10.32
N ASP A 31 -12.19 -23.18 9.13
CA ASP A 31 -10.97 -23.91 8.78
C ASP A 31 -9.80 -22.95 8.58
N ASP A 32 -8.56 -23.41 8.72
CA ASP A 32 -7.39 -22.56 8.47
C ASP A 32 -7.26 -22.18 6.98
N PHE A 33 -6.35 -21.24 6.68
CA PHE A 33 -6.06 -20.89 5.29
C PHE A 33 -5.42 -22.07 4.52
N ASP A 34 -6.16 -22.64 3.57
CA ASP A 34 -5.65 -23.57 2.55
C ASP A 34 -5.41 -22.83 1.21
N PRO A 35 -4.16 -22.74 0.70
CA PRO A 35 -3.90 -22.06 -0.56
C PRO A 35 -4.62 -22.72 -1.75
N LYS A 36 -4.87 -24.04 -1.75
CA LYS A 36 -5.58 -24.72 -2.85
C LYS A 36 -7.05 -24.36 -2.95
N LYS A 37 -7.63 -23.91 -1.84
CA LYS A 37 -9.04 -23.53 -1.71
C LYS A 37 -9.23 -22.02 -1.86
N HIS A 38 -8.30 -21.25 -1.34
CA HIS A 38 -8.46 -19.82 -1.16
C HIS A 38 -7.71 -18.96 -2.19
N ILE A 39 -6.68 -19.50 -2.86
CA ILE A 39 -6.00 -18.84 -3.98
C ILE A 39 -6.65 -19.27 -5.29
N ASP A 40 -7.01 -18.29 -6.13
CA ASP A 40 -7.53 -18.49 -7.48
C ASP A 40 -6.74 -17.62 -8.45
N PHE A 41 -5.45 -17.95 -8.57
CA PHE A 41 -4.50 -17.13 -9.29
C PHE A 41 -4.71 -17.21 -10.80
N VAL A 42 -5.05 -16.08 -11.40
CA VAL A 42 -4.99 -15.85 -12.84
C VAL A 42 -3.99 -14.73 -13.08
N PRO A 43 -2.90 -14.94 -13.84
CA PRO A 43 -1.84 -13.93 -13.99
C PRO A 43 -2.34 -12.65 -14.67
N PRO A 44 -1.70 -11.50 -14.42
CA PRO A 44 -2.03 -10.26 -15.09
C PRO A 44 -1.82 -10.38 -16.60
N THR A 45 -2.70 -9.77 -17.38
CA THR A 45 -2.61 -9.73 -18.86
C THR A 45 -1.37 -8.98 -19.34
N LYS A 46 -0.95 -7.97 -18.56
CA LYS A 46 0.24 -7.17 -18.82
C LYS A 46 0.87 -6.71 -17.51
N VAL A 47 2.20 -6.59 -17.55
CA VAL A 47 3.01 -5.89 -16.57
C VAL A 47 3.69 -4.73 -17.28
N HIS A 48 3.65 -3.55 -16.68
CA HIS A 48 4.38 -2.39 -17.15
C HIS A 48 5.68 -2.27 -16.38
N ASN A 49 6.76 -1.95 -17.07
CA ASN A 49 8.09 -1.73 -16.50
C ASN A 49 8.33 -0.24 -16.23
N MET A 50 9.35 0.05 -15.42
CA MET A 50 9.81 1.41 -15.12
C MET A 50 10.12 2.20 -16.40
N SER A 51 10.69 1.52 -17.40
CA SER A 51 10.98 2.09 -18.72
C SER A 51 9.72 2.47 -19.50
N ASP A 52 8.62 1.73 -19.34
CA ASP A 52 7.34 2.04 -20.00
C ASP A 52 6.74 3.33 -19.43
N LEU A 53 7.02 3.62 -18.15
CA LEU A 53 6.69 4.88 -17.48
C LEU A 53 7.74 5.97 -17.72
N LYS A 54 8.73 5.74 -18.60
CA LYS A 54 9.83 6.66 -18.90
C LYS A 54 10.62 7.09 -17.66
N LEU A 55 10.63 6.28 -16.61
CA LEU A 55 11.43 6.53 -15.42
C LEU A 55 12.91 6.18 -15.70
N PRO A 56 13.87 6.93 -15.12
CA PRO A 56 15.29 6.64 -15.30
C PRO A 56 15.67 5.22 -14.87
N GLU A 57 16.70 4.66 -15.52
CA GLU A 57 17.26 3.38 -15.12
C GLU A 57 17.78 3.42 -13.67
N GLY A 58 17.51 2.38 -12.89
CA GLY A 58 17.89 2.29 -11.47
C GLY A 58 16.93 2.99 -10.49
N THR A 59 15.85 3.61 -10.97
CA THR A 59 14.83 4.25 -10.11
C THR A 59 14.22 3.25 -9.12
N GLY A 60 13.69 2.14 -9.60
CA GLY A 60 13.10 1.08 -8.77
C GLY A 60 14.09 0.05 -8.23
N VAL A 61 13.57 -0.93 -7.50
CA VAL A 61 14.31 -2.13 -7.05
C VAL A 61 14.49 -3.14 -8.18
N SER A 62 13.44 -3.37 -8.97
CA SER A 62 13.45 -4.22 -10.16
C SER A 62 12.92 -3.45 -11.38
N PRO A 63 13.04 -3.99 -12.61
CA PRO A 63 12.48 -3.35 -13.80
C PRO A 63 10.95 -3.20 -13.78
N PHE A 64 10.25 -3.99 -12.98
CA PHE A 64 8.80 -3.95 -12.80
C PHE A 64 8.33 -2.55 -12.34
N ALA A 65 7.21 -2.04 -12.83
CA ALA A 65 6.57 -0.85 -12.27
C ALA A 65 5.24 -1.22 -11.60
N VAL A 66 4.33 -1.78 -12.39
CA VAL A 66 2.95 -2.07 -11.97
C VAL A 66 2.37 -3.20 -12.81
N SER A 67 1.50 -4.02 -12.24
CA SER A 67 0.71 -5.01 -12.98
C SER A 67 -0.65 -4.44 -13.40
N GLU A 68 -1.21 -4.93 -14.51
CA GLU A 68 -2.66 -4.88 -14.67
C GLU A 68 -3.34 -5.71 -13.55
N PRO A 69 -4.64 -5.48 -13.27
CA PRO A 69 -5.38 -6.31 -12.33
C PRO A 69 -5.32 -7.80 -12.68
N PHE A 70 -5.19 -8.63 -11.64
CA PHE A 70 -5.12 -10.07 -11.78
C PHE A 70 -5.88 -10.76 -10.66
N LYS A 71 -6.49 -11.92 -10.94
CA LYS A 71 -7.26 -12.65 -9.92
C LYS A 71 -6.28 -13.30 -8.94
N LEU A 72 -6.53 -13.14 -7.64
CA LEU A 72 -5.66 -13.72 -6.61
C LEU A 72 -6.43 -14.61 -5.64
N PHE A 73 -7.62 -14.20 -5.21
CA PHE A 73 -8.38 -14.88 -4.17
C PHE A 73 -9.75 -15.34 -4.66
N THR A 74 -10.25 -16.43 -4.08
CA THR A 74 -11.64 -16.85 -4.25
C THR A 74 -12.61 -15.92 -3.52
N GLU A 75 -13.89 -15.96 -3.90
CA GLU A 75 -14.95 -15.22 -3.21
C GLU A 75 -15.07 -15.61 -1.73
N GLU A 76 -14.84 -16.89 -1.42
CA GLU A 76 -14.81 -17.38 -0.05
C GLU A 76 -13.68 -16.71 0.75
N ALA A 77 -12.47 -16.67 0.19
CA ALA A 77 -11.34 -16.02 0.85
C ALA A 77 -11.60 -14.53 1.09
N VAL A 78 -12.16 -13.81 0.11
CA VAL A 78 -12.55 -12.40 0.27
C VAL A 78 -13.60 -12.25 1.38
N ALA A 79 -14.61 -13.11 1.43
CA ALA A 79 -15.64 -13.06 2.47
C ALA A 79 -15.05 -13.29 3.88
N ARG A 80 -14.10 -14.23 4.01
CA ARG A 80 -13.38 -14.47 5.27
C ARG A 80 -12.51 -13.28 5.69
N MET A 81 -11.77 -12.68 4.76
CA MET A 81 -11.01 -11.45 5.03
C MET A 81 -11.95 -10.35 5.53
N ARG A 82 -13.09 -10.14 4.87
CA ARG A 82 -14.10 -9.16 5.31
C ARG A 82 -14.61 -9.44 6.72
N ALA A 83 -14.88 -10.69 7.07
CA ALA A 83 -15.34 -11.05 8.39
C ALA A 83 -14.31 -10.70 9.50
N GLU A 84 -13.02 -10.92 9.24
CA GLU A 84 -11.98 -10.56 10.21
C GLU A 84 -11.78 -9.04 10.34
N ILE A 85 -11.72 -8.30 9.23
CA ILE A 85 -11.49 -6.83 9.27
C ILE A 85 -12.65 -6.08 9.94
N PHE A 86 -13.88 -6.59 9.84
CA PHE A 86 -15.06 -6.01 10.47
C PHE A 86 -15.39 -6.61 11.83
N SER A 87 -14.53 -7.48 12.34
CA SER A 87 -14.66 -7.96 13.72
C SER A 87 -14.58 -6.79 14.70
N LYS A 88 -15.34 -6.90 15.79
CA LYS A 88 -15.38 -5.87 16.84
C LYS A 88 -13.97 -5.53 17.36
N ALA A 89 -13.13 -6.55 17.55
CA ALA A 89 -11.78 -6.37 18.05
C ALA A 89 -10.91 -5.49 17.12
N VAL A 90 -11.02 -5.69 15.80
CA VAL A 90 -10.27 -4.88 14.83
C VAL A 90 -10.78 -3.44 14.81
N LEU A 91 -12.10 -3.25 14.71
CA LEU A 91 -12.71 -1.92 14.61
C LEU A 91 -12.44 -1.03 15.85
N GLU A 92 -12.37 -1.64 17.04
CA GLU A 92 -12.14 -0.93 18.30
C GLU A 92 -10.68 -0.57 18.56
N ASN A 93 -9.73 -1.40 18.11
CA ASN A 93 -8.33 -1.30 18.52
C ASN A 93 -7.38 -0.81 17.41
N CYS A 94 -7.79 -0.90 16.14
CA CYS A 94 -6.88 -0.78 15.01
C CYS A 94 -7.27 0.31 14.01
N ARG A 95 -8.18 1.22 14.38
CA ARG A 95 -8.71 2.28 13.51
C ARG A 95 -7.90 3.58 13.59
N TYR A 96 -7.57 4.12 12.42
CA TYR A 96 -6.82 5.35 12.23
C TYR A 96 -7.48 6.26 11.16
N SER A 97 -7.11 7.54 11.15
CA SER A 97 -7.53 8.50 10.12
C SER A 97 -6.43 9.58 9.95
N SER A 98 -6.36 10.20 8.78
CA SER A 98 -5.43 11.29 8.45
C SER A 98 -6.05 12.30 7.49
N ASN A 99 -5.29 13.36 7.18
CA ASN A 99 -5.58 14.28 6.09
C ASN A 99 -5.56 13.63 4.69
N LEU A 100 -4.97 12.43 4.53
CA LEU A 100 -4.97 11.68 3.27
C LEU A 100 -6.11 10.64 3.18
N ALA A 101 -6.54 10.06 4.30
CA ALA A 101 -7.54 9.00 4.33
C ALA A 101 -8.45 9.07 5.57
N GLN A 102 -9.76 9.02 5.35
CA GLN A 102 -10.76 9.25 6.41
C GLN A 102 -10.94 8.06 7.36
N CYS A 103 -10.69 6.82 6.91
CA CYS A 103 -10.82 5.64 7.75
C CYS A 103 -9.89 4.53 7.27
N GLN A 104 -8.95 4.16 8.14
CA GLN A 104 -7.97 3.10 7.89
C GLN A 104 -7.93 2.10 9.05
N LEU A 105 -7.67 0.82 8.74
CA LEU A 105 -7.37 -0.22 9.73
C LEU A 105 -5.95 -0.71 9.54
N ARG A 106 -5.14 -0.72 10.60
CA ARG A 106 -3.70 -1.07 10.53
C ARG A 106 -3.22 -1.83 11.77
N GLY A 107 -2.18 -2.65 11.62
CA GLY A 107 -1.57 -3.38 12.74
C GLY A 107 -2.47 -4.42 13.39
N PHE A 108 -3.41 -5.01 12.66
CA PHE A 108 -4.38 -5.96 13.23
C PHE A 108 -4.11 -7.43 12.88
N ALA A 109 -3.45 -7.69 11.76
CA ALA A 109 -3.38 -9.02 11.15
C ALA A 109 -2.89 -10.10 12.12
N SER A 110 -1.69 -9.90 12.69
CA SER A 110 -1.03 -10.89 13.57
C SER A 110 -1.78 -11.21 14.85
N LYS A 111 -2.67 -10.34 15.31
CA LYS A 111 -3.34 -10.47 16.62
C LYS A 111 -4.84 -10.77 16.52
N TYR A 112 -5.51 -10.23 15.51
CA TYR A 112 -6.98 -10.22 15.43
C TYR A 112 -7.54 -10.87 14.17
N ALA A 113 -6.69 -11.18 13.18
CA ALA A 113 -7.13 -11.69 11.88
C ALA A 113 -6.20 -12.82 11.39
N PRO A 114 -6.24 -14.00 12.05
CA PRO A 114 -5.35 -15.12 11.74
C PRO A 114 -5.47 -15.58 10.28
N PHE A 115 -6.66 -15.60 9.68
CA PHE A 115 -6.80 -15.97 8.28
C PHE A 115 -6.10 -14.97 7.35
N VAL A 116 -6.31 -13.66 7.56
CA VAL A 116 -5.61 -12.60 6.80
C VAL A 116 -4.09 -12.70 6.99
N TYR A 117 -3.63 -12.96 8.22
CA TYR A 117 -2.21 -13.10 8.51
C TYR A 117 -1.59 -14.29 7.75
N ASP A 118 -2.24 -15.46 7.82
CA ASP A 118 -1.78 -16.67 7.15
C ASP A 118 -1.78 -16.53 5.63
N VAL A 119 -2.80 -15.89 5.05
CA VAL A 119 -2.88 -15.60 3.60
C VAL A 119 -1.61 -14.91 3.12
N TRP A 120 -1.19 -13.84 3.81
CA TRP A 120 -0.09 -12.98 3.36
C TRP A 120 1.29 -13.49 3.78
N LYS A 121 1.37 -14.41 4.74
CA LYS A 121 2.61 -15.13 5.09
C LYS A 121 2.77 -16.43 4.30
N ASN A 122 1.73 -16.91 3.62
CA ASN A 122 1.79 -18.18 2.91
C ASN A 122 2.85 -18.17 1.78
N PRO A 123 3.69 -19.21 1.65
CA PRO A 123 4.70 -19.31 0.60
C PRO A 123 4.16 -19.23 -0.83
N GLU A 124 2.95 -19.75 -1.11
CA GLU A 124 2.34 -19.71 -2.45
C GLU A 124 1.92 -18.29 -2.82
N THR A 125 1.29 -17.56 -1.88
CA THR A 125 0.99 -16.13 -2.05
C THR A 125 2.26 -15.34 -2.31
N LEU A 126 3.30 -15.50 -1.48
CA LEU A 126 4.58 -14.81 -1.63
C LEU A 126 5.27 -15.13 -2.96
N ALA A 127 5.21 -16.39 -3.41
CA ALA A 127 5.76 -16.81 -4.69
C ALA A 127 5.04 -16.14 -5.89
N ILE A 128 3.71 -16.01 -5.83
CA ILE A 128 2.92 -15.31 -6.86
C ILE A 128 3.34 -13.84 -6.94
N ILE A 129 3.34 -13.14 -5.80
CA ILE A 129 3.68 -11.70 -5.75
C ILE A 129 5.14 -11.48 -6.19
N SER A 130 6.08 -12.30 -5.73
CA SER A 130 7.49 -12.25 -6.14
C SER A 130 7.67 -12.45 -7.64
N LYS A 131 6.94 -13.42 -8.23
CA LYS A 131 6.99 -13.70 -9.66
C LYS A 131 6.52 -12.50 -10.48
N ILE A 132 5.45 -11.82 -10.06
CA ILE A 132 4.93 -10.63 -10.73
C ILE A 132 5.93 -9.47 -10.61
N ALA A 133 6.48 -9.25 -9.41
CA ALA A 133 7.44 -8.17 -9.14
C ALA A 133 8.82 -8.37 -9.79
N GLY A 134 9.14 -9.60 -10.25
CA GLY A 134 10.43 -9.93 -10.86
C GLY A 134 11.60 -9.97 -9.86
N VAL A 135 11.31 -10.03 -8.56
CA VAL A 135 12.29 -10.13 -7.47
C VAL A 135 11.67 -10.91 -6.32
N GLU A 136 12.46 -11.66 -5.56
CA GLU A 136 11.96 -12.38 -4.38
C GLU A 136 11.58 -11.39 -3.27
N LEU A 137 10.33 -11.46 -2.84
CA LEU A 137 9.72 -10.56 -1.86
C LEU A 137 9.31 -11.32 -0.58
N VAL A 138 9.35 -10.59 0.52
CA VAL A 138 8.72 -10.95 1.80
C VAL A 138 7.83 -9.81 2.24
N THR A 139 6.85 -10.09 3.11
CA THR A 139 6.08 -9.01 3.75
C THR A 139 7.03 -8.05 4.46
N GLU A 140 6.72 -6.76 4.40
CA GLU A 140 7.58 -5.70 4.97
C GLU A 140 7.84 -5.97 6.45
N MET A 141 6.75 -6.02 7.21
CA MET A 141 6.66 -6.32 8.63
C MET A 141 5.20 -6.65 8.95
N ASP A 142 4.93 -7.29 10.09
CA ASP A 142 3.59 -7.74 10.46
C ASP A 142 2.59 -6.59 10.60
N PHE A 143 3.07 -5.42 11.03
CA PHE A 143 2.25 -4.21 11.16
C PHE A 143 1.64 -3.74 9.83
N GLU A 144 2.31 -4.06 8.71
CA GLU A 144 1.93 -3.64 7.35
C GLU A 144 1.25 -4.75 6.55
N ILE A 145 0.88 -5.85 7.21
CA ILE A 145 0.03 -6.86 6.62
C ILE A 145 -1.40 -6.34 6.60
N ALA A 146 -1.97 -6.25 5.40
CA ALA A 146 -3.38 -5.97 5.17
C ALA A 146 -3.90 -4.64 5.76
N HIS A 147 -3.16 -3.54 5.57
CA HIS A 147 -3.73 -2.20 5.81
C HIS A 147 -5.03 -2.03 5.00
N ILE A 148 -6.15 -1.72 5.67
CA ILE A 148 -7.45 -1.52 5.01
C ILE A 148 -7.73 -0.04 4.85
N ASN A 149 -8.06 0.39 3.64
CA ASN A 149 -8.72 1.67 3.40
C ASN A 149 -10.22 1.45 3.24
N ILE A 150 -11.02 2.20 4.00
CA ILE A 150 -12.49 2.12 3.97
C ILE A 150 -13.05 3.45 3.47
N SER A 151 -13.75 3.41 2.34
CA SER A 151 -14.58 4.50 1.86
C SER A 151 -16.02 4.01 1.71
N VAL A 152 -16.95 4.66 2.41
CA VAL A 152 -18.38 4.33 2.35
C VAL A 152 -19.22 5.58 2.14
N LYS A 153 -20.31 5.44 1.40
CA LYS A 153 -21.23 6.52 1.03
C LYS A 153 -22.68 6.03 1.17
N SER A 154 -23.58 6.95 1.48
CA SER A 154 -25.02 6.67 1.44
C SER A 154 -25.54 6.59 -0.01
N GLU A 155 -26.66 5.89 -0.23
CA GLU A 155 -27.32 5.85 -1.55
C GLU A 155 -27.68 7.26 -2.07
N LYS A 156 -28.04 8.18 -1.16
CA LYS A 156 -28.29 9.58 -1.51
C LYS A 156 -27.03 10.26 -2.06
N GLN A 157 -25.91 10.12 -1.37
CA GLN A 157 -24.62 10.68 -1.83
C GLN A 157 -24.18 10.05 -3.17
N LYS A 158 -24.40 8.74 -3.33
CA LYS A 158 -24.12 8.05 -4.60
C LYS A 158 -24.96 8.62 -5.75
N ALA A 159 -26.25 8.86 -5.53
CA ALA A 159 -27.15 9.43 -6.54
C ALA A 159 -26.74 10.86 -6.92
N GLU A 160 -26.50 11.72 -5.91
CA GLU A 160 -26.06 13.11 -6.11
C GLU A 160 -24.73 13.20 -6.87
N GLU A 161 -23.77 12.32 -6.57
CA GLU A 161 -22.49 12.28 -7.27
C GLU A 161 -22.60 11.77 -8.70
N LEU A 162 -23.52 10.83 -8.96
CA LEU A 162 -23.76 10.31 -10.30
C LEU A 162 -24.41 11.38 -11.17
N GLU A 163 -25.42 12.09 -10.65
CA GLU A 163 -26.05 13.24 -11.32
C GLU A 163 -25.01 14.34 -11.63
N ALA A 164 -24.22 14.75 -10.65
CA ALA A 164 -23.17 15.76 -10.86
C ALA A 164 -22.11 15.34 -11.89
N SER A 165 -21.85 14.04 -12.04
CA SER A 165 -20.91 13.52 -13.06
C SER A 165 -21.48 13.52 -14.48
N VAL A 166 -22.80 13.35 -14.61
CA VAL A 166 -23.52 13.43 -15.89
C VAL A 166 -23.60 14.89 -16.33
N ASP A 167 -23.92 15.80 -15.40
CA ASP A 167 -23.98 17.24 -15.67
C ASP A 167 -22.62 17.79 -16.13
N LYS A 168 -21.51 17.40 -15.46
CA LYS A 168 -20.15 17.81 -15.88
C LYS A 168 -19.81 17.35 -17.29
N LYS A 169 -20.12 16.10 -17.64
CA LYS A 169 -19.90 15.58 -19.00
C LYS A 169 -20.70 16.37 -20.04
N MET A 170 -21.95 16.73 -19.73
CA MET A 170 -22.79 17.51 -20.63
C MET A 170 -22.28 18.95 -20.81
N THR A 171 -21.74 19.59 -19.77
CA THR A 171 -21.17 20.95 -19.88
C THR A 171 -19.82 20.99 -20.59
N GLU A 172 -18.97 19.97 -20.43
CA GLU A 172 -17.65 19.90 -21.09
C GLU A 172 -17.77 19.62 -22.60
N ASP A 173 -18.78 18.82 -23.01
CA ASP A 173 -19.08 18.57 -24.43
C ASP A 173 -19.61 19.83 -25.16
N ASP A 174 -20.16 20.82 -24.43
CA ASP A 174 -20.72 22.06 -25.00
C ASP A 174 -19.68 23.21 -25.08
N GLU A 175 -18.67 23.24 -24.20
CA GLU A 175 -17.67 24.34 -24.16
C GLU A 175 -16.39 24.12 -24.99
N GLY A 176 -16.18 22.93 -25.59
CA GLY A 176 -15.07 22.71 -26.55
C GLY A 176 -13.65 22.95 -26.02
N ILE A 177 -13.47 23.04 -24.69
CA ILE A 177 -12.17 23.20 -24.04
C ILE A 177 -11.55 21.80 -23.85
N ALA A 178 -10.46 21.55 -24.58
CA ALA A 178 -9.65 20.33 -24.51
C ALA A 178 -8.82 20.26 -23.20
N GLY A 179 -9.47 20.36 -22.05
CA GLY A 179 -8.94 19.92 -20.76
C GLY A 179 -9.25 18.44 -20.56
N CYS A 180 -8.31 17.67 -20.01
CA CYS A 180 -8.56 16.26 -19.69
C CYS A 180 -9.79 16.14 -18.77
N PRO A 181 -10.85 15.36 -19.11
CA PRO A 181 -12.16 15.38 -18.42
C PRO A 181 -12.19 14.87 -16.96
N TRP A 182 -11.03 14.70 -16.31
CA TRP A 182 -10.90 13.92 -15.07
C TRP A 182 -9.79 14.41 -14.13
N GLU A 183 -9.47 15.70 -14.11
CA GLU A 183 -8.87 16.29 -12.89
C GLU A 183 -9.98 16.38 -11.84
N ASP A 184 -10.27 15.26 -11.16
CA ASP A 184 -11.26 15.24 -10.09
C ASP A 184 -10.73 16.05 -8.91
N ASP A 185 -11.49 17.06 -8.49
CA ASP A 185 -11.11 17.93 -7.38
C ASP A 185 -11.04 17.20 -6.02
N LYS A 186 -11.47 15.93 -5.97
CA LYS A 186 -11.56 15.11 -4.75
C LYS A 186 -11.12 13.65 -4.97
N PRO A 187 -9.82 13.35 -5.14
CA PRO A 187 -9.31 11.98 -5.21
C PRO A 187 -9.59 11.17 -3.92
N ILE A 188 -9.58 9.84 -4.00
CA ILE A 188 -9.76 8.97 -2.81
C ILE A 188 -8.50 8.98 -1.95
N VAL A 189 -7.34 8.91 -2.61
CA VAL A 189 -6.04 9.14 -2.00
C VAL A 189 -5.30 10.06 -2.95
N ASP A 190 -4.85 11.20 -2.44
CA ASP A 190 -4.17 12.22 -3.23
C ASP A 190 -2.79 11.75 -3.73
N TRP A 191 -2.11 12.54 -4.57
CA TRP A 191 -0.78 12.18 -5.06
C TRP A 191 0.17 11.85 -3.89
N HIS A 192 0.81 10.69 -4.00
CA HIS A 192 1.80 10.23 -3.02
C HIS A 192 2.76 9.21 -3.63
N THR A 193 3.83 8.94 -2.90
CA THR A 193 4.58 7.68 -3.02
C THR A 193 4.34 6.88 -1.77
N ASP A 194 4.31 5.56 -1.90
CA ASP A 194 4.18 4.69 -0.72
C ASP A 194 5.41 4.76 0.16
N SER A 195 5.22 4.36 1.42
CA SER A 195 6.29 4.15 2.37
C SER A 195 7.23 3.02 1.96
N TYR A 196 6.71 1.99 1.30
CA TYR A 196 7.39 0.69 1.14
C TYR A 196 7.71 0.37 -0.33
N PRO A 197 8.80 -0.37 -0.60
CA PRO A 197 9.26 -0.65 -1.96
C PRO A 197 8.18 -1.23 -2.88
N PHE A 198 7.40 -2.18 -2.38
CA PHE A 198 6.33 -2.84 -3.13
C PHE A 198 5.04 -2.88 -2.30
N VAL A 199 3.91 -2.80 -2.98
CA VAL A 199 2.58 -3.01 -2.39
C VAL A 199 1.76 -3.94 -3.27
N CYS A 200 0.90 -4.74 -2.65
CA CYS A 200 -0.18 -5.47 -3.30
C CYS A 200 -1.51 -4.92 -2.81
N VAL A 201 -2.30 -4.36 -3.72
CA VAL A 201 -3.63 -3.78 -3.44
C VAL A 201 -4.70 -4.76 -3.90
N THR A 202 -5.42 -5.37 -2.96
CA THR A 202 -6.52 -6.29 -3.20
C THR A 202 -7.87 -5.61 -2.98
N MET A 203 -8.80 -5.76 -3.91
CA MET A 203 -10.16 -5.23 -3.76
C MET A 203 -11.06 -6.19 -2.98
N LEU A 204 -11.69 -5.70 -1.92
CA LEU A 204 -12.64 -6.47 -1.09
C LEU A 204 -14.09 -6.08 -1.32
N SER A 205 -14.35 -4.93 -1.92
CA SER A 205 -15.69 -4.51 -2.31
C SER A 205 -16.09 -5.08 -3.65
N ASP A 206 -17.40 -5.28 -3.81
CA ASP A 206 -17.96 -5.48 -5.16
C ASP A 206 -17.89 -4.15 -5.93
N CYS A 207 -17.22 -4.18 -7.07
CA CYS A 207 -17.04 -3.03 -7.95
C CYS A 207 -17.89 -3.14 -9.23
N GLN A 208 -18.87 -4.05 -9.28
CA GLN A 208 -19.76 -4.17 -10.42
C GLN A 208 -20.53 -2.85 -10.65
N GLY A 209 -20.44 -2.31 -11.87
CA GLY A 209 -21.05 -1.03 -12.23
C GLY A 209 -20.28 0.21 -11.75
N MET A 210 -19.10 0.04 -11.16
CA MET A 210 -18.22 1.15 -10.81
C MET A 210 -17.67 1.83 -12.07
N ILE A 211 -17.80 3.16 -12.14
CA ILE A 211 -17.20 3.99 -13.19
C ILE A 211 -16.01 4.73 -12.58
N GLY A 212 -14.84 4.60 -13.19
CA GLY A 212 -13.59 5.15 -12.69
C GLY A 212 -12.89 4.24 -11.68
N GLY A 213 -12.16 4.83 -10.73
CA GLY A 213 -11.40 4.10 -9.72
C GLY A 213 -10.05 3.57 -10.22
N GLU A 214 -9.56 4.06 -11.35
CA GLU A 214 -8.21 3.79 -11.84
C GLU A 214 -7.14 4.36 -10.91
N THR A 215 -5.96 3.77 -10.96
CA THR A 215 -4.77 4.36 -10.35
C THR A 215 -4.05 5.17 -11.41
N ALA A 216 -3.94 6.48 -11.20
CA ALA A 216 -3.14 7.36 -12.01
C ALA A 216 -1.67 7.27 -11.56
N LEU A 217 -0.76 7.07 -12.51
CA LEU A 217 0.68 6.95 -12.30
C LEU A 217 1.37 8.09 -13.05
N ARG A 218 2.30 8.77 -12.39
CA ARG A 218 3.09 9.83 -13.03
C ARG A 218 4.28 9.22 -13.76
N THR A 219 4.46 9.59 -15.03
CA THR A 219 5.60 9.17 -15.84
C THR A 219 6.79 10.11 -15.65
N GLY A 220 8.00 9.66 -16.02
CA GLY A 220 9.24 10.43 -15.85
C GLY A 220 9.30 11.74 -16.64
N ASP A 221 8.47 11.90 -17.67
CA ASP A 221 8.29 13.14 -18.45
C ASP A 221 7.16 14.05 -17.91
N GLY A 222 6.57 13.70 -16.77
CA GLY A 222 5.48 14.46 -16.13
C GLY A 222 4.08 14.15 -16.67
N GLY A 223 3.95 13.21 -17.61
CA GLY A 223 2.67 12.69 -18.07
C GLY A 223 1.96 11.83 -17.02
N ILE A 224 0.73 11.41 -17.34
CA ILE A 224 -0.08 10.53 -16.47
C ILE A 224 -0.52 9.31 -17.29
N VAL A 225 -0.25 8.12 -16.76
CA VAL A 225 -0.77 6.85 -17.25
C VAL A 225 -1.79 6.33 -16.25
N LYS A 226 -2.95 5.87 -16.73
CA LYS A 226 -3.98 5.28 -15.86
C LYS A 226 -3.97 3.76 -16.01
N VAL A 227 -3.97 3.06 -14.89
CA VAL A 227 -4.09 1.60 -14.83
C VAL A 227 -5.42 1.25 -14.19
N ARG A 228 -6.11 0.26 -14.76
CA ARG A 228 -7.42 -0.17 -14.28
C ARG A 228 -7.31 -0.64 -12.83
N GLY A 229 -8.28 -0.26 -12.00
CA GLY A 229 -8.38 -0.76 -10.62
C GLY A 229 -8.83 -2.23 -10.57
N PRO A 230 -8.48 -2.98 -9.51
CA PRO A 230 -8.92 -4.35 -9.35
C PRO A 230 -10.43 -4.46 -9.03
N GLU A 231 -11.07 -5.50 -9.57
CA GLU A 231 -12.38 -5.97 -9.15
C GLU A 231 -12.25 -6.84 -7.90
N ARG A 232 -13.38 -7.17 -7.25
CA ARG A 232 -13.39 -8.02 -6.05
C ARG A 232 -12.55 -9.29 -6.21
N GLY A 233 -11.71 -9.60 -5.22
CA GLY A 233 -10.80 -10.74 -5.23
C GLY A 233 -9.60 -10.64 -6.18
N HIS A 234 -9.53 -9.56 -6.97
CA HIS A 234 -8.37 -9.23 -7.80
C HIS A 234 -7.41 -8.31 -7.03
N ALA A 235 -6.18 -8.31 -7.49
CA ALA A 235 -5.10 -7.53 -6.95
C ALA A 235 -4.30 -6.79 -8.03
N VAL A 236 -3.57 -5.76 -7.61
CA VAL A 236 -2.55 -5.06 -8.38
C VAL A 236 -1.28 -5.00 -7.55
N VAL A 237 -0.13 -5.31 -8.15
CA VAL A 237 1.18 -5.09 -7.54
C VAL A 237 1.79 -3.80 -8.10
N LEU A 238 2.41 -2.99 -7.25
CA LEU A 238 3.00 -1.70 -7.62
C LEU A 238 4.31 -1.49 -6.85
N GLN A 239 5.33 -0.93 -7.51
CA GLN A 239 6.52 -0.37 -6.86
C GLN A 239 6.25 1.04 -6.31
N GLY A 240 5.36 1.12 -5.32
CA GLY A 240 4.71 2.37 -4.90
C GLY A 240 5.65 3.41 -4.30
N ARG A 241 6.77 3.00 -3.70
CA ARG A 241 7.80 3.93 -3.18
C ARG A 241 8.42 4.79 -4.26
N TYR A 242 8.48 4.29 -5.49
CA TYR A 242 9.26 4.86 -6.58
C TYR A 242 8.40 5.56 -7.64
N ILE A 243 7.08 5.41 -7.56
CA ILE A 243 6.14 5.91 -8.56
C ILE A 243 5.13 6.81 -7.84
N GLU A 244 5.13 8.11 -8.16
CA GLU A 244 4.07 9.00 -7.70
C GLU A 244 2.75 8.54 -8.31
N HIS A 245 1.76 8.30 -7.46
CA HIS A 245 0.47 7.78 -7.88
C HIS A 245 -0.69 8.37 -7.08
N GLN A 246 -1.89 8.24 -7.64
CA GLN A 246 -3.13 8.76 -7.07
C GLN A 246 -4.27 7.78 -7.35
N ALA A 247 -5.09 7.50 -6.34
CA ALA A 247 -6.29 6.69 -6.52
C ALA A 247 -7.46 7.59 -6.93
N LEU A 248 -7.91 7.43 -8.19
CA LEU A 248 -9.01 8.22 -8.72
C LEU A 248 -10.34 7.81 -8.08
N ARG A 249 -11.29 8.73 -8.11
CA ARG A 249 -12.62 8.51 -7.54
C ARG A 249 -13.38 7.47 -8.35
N ALA A 250 -14.10 6.63 -7.62
CA ALA A 250 -15.03 5.66 -8.15
C ALA A 250 -16.47 6.15 -7.91
N LEU A 251 -17.28 6.10 -8.97
CA LEU A 251 -18.71 6.43 -8.94
C LEU A 251 -19.55 5.16 -9.08
N GLY A 252 -20.80 5.20 -8.60
CA GLY A 252 -21.77 4.12 -8.79
C GLY A 252 -21.77 3.03 -7.72
N THR A 253 -20.85 3.08 -6.74
CA THR A 253 -20.83 2.17 -5.58
C THR A 253 -21.04 2.91 -4.26
N THR A 254 -21.58 2.21 -3.25
CA THR A 254 -21.74 2.68 -1.87
C THR A 254 -20.55 2.33 -0.98
N GLU A 255 -19.71 1.37 -1.39
CA GLU A 255 -18.49 1.01 -0.67
C GLU A 255 -17.29 0.80 -1.60
N ARG A 256 -16.11 1.16 -1.10
CA ARG A 256 -14.81 0.79 -1.68
C ARG A 256 -13.86 0.46 -0.54
N ILE A 257 -13.62 -0.83 -0.36
CA ILE A 257 -12.73 -1.39 0.65
C ILE A 257 -11.56 -2.05 -0.07
N THR A 258 -10.36 -1.54 0.18
CA THR A 258 -9.12 -2.10 -0.38
C THR A 258 -8.21 -2.55 0.75
N MET A 259 -7.65 -3.73 0.59
CA MET A 259 -6.61 -4.29 1.45
C MET A 259 -5.25 -4.11 0.79
N VAL A 260 -4.31 -3.51 1.49
CA VAL A 260 -2.96 -3.20 1.00
C VAL A 260 -1.96 -3.93 1.88
N THR A 261 -1.17 -4.81 1.29
CA THR A 261 -0.06 -5.47 1.97
C THR A 261 1.25 -4.98 1.37
N SER A 262 2.17 -4.58 2.23
CA SER A 262 3.48 -4.03 1.84
C SER A 262 4.56 -5.11 1.84
N PHE A 263 5.52 -4.98 0.93
CA PHE A 263 6.60 -5.94 0.73
C PHE A 263 7.96 -5.26 0.53
N ARG A 264 9.00 -5.98 0.94
CA ARG A 264 10.40 -5.67 0.67
C ARG A 264 11.12 -6.82 -0.03
N PRO A 265 12.25 -6.53 -0.70
CA PRO A 265 13.15 -7.57 -1.17
C PRO A 265 13.59 -8.47 -0.02
N LYS A 266 13.58 -9.78 -0.26
CA LYS A 266 14.09 -10.75 0.72
C LYS A 266 15.60 -10.66 0.89
N SER A 267 16.31 -10.39 -0.20
CA SER A 267 17.77 -10.31 -0.19
C SER A 267 18.24 -9.07 0.56
N HIS A 268 19.12 -9.26 1.55
CA HIS A 268 19.76 -8.16 2.27
C HIS A 268 20.71 -7.33 1.38
N THR A 269 21.13 -7.83 0.20
CA THR A 269 22.00 -7.08 -0.72
C THR A 269 21.25 -6.14 -1.67
N VAL A 270 19.93 -6.30 -1.75
CA VAL A 270 19.08 -5.43 -2.58
C VAL A 270 18.72 -4.18 -1.78
N LYS A 271 18.53 -3.06 -2.48
CA LYS A 271 18.16 -1.79 -1.85
C LYS A 271 16.78 -1.87 -1.20
N ASP A 272 16.64 -1.19 -0.08
CA ASP A 272 15.42 -1.05 0.70
C ASP A 272 15.33 0.42 1.11
N ASP A 273 14.50 1.16 0.37
CA ASP A 273 14.28 2.59 0.50
C ASP A 273 12.99 2.90 1.31
N THR A 274 12.61 2.00 2.22
CA THR A 274 11.44 2.18 3.10
C THR A 274 11.54 3.46 3.92
N VAL A 275 10.52 4.31 3.83
CA VAL A 275 10.37 5.52 4.65
C VAL A 275 9.13 5.42 5.52
N LEU A 276 9.10 6.07 6.68
CA LEU A 276 7.99 6.03 7.62
C LEU A 276 7.17 7.32 7.63
N THR A 277 7.51 8.30 6.80
CA THR A 277 6.90 9.64 6.78
C THR A 277 5.38 9.64 6.65
N THR A 278 4.80 8.84 5.75
CA THR A 278 3.34 8.82 5.53
C THR A 278 2.60 7.91 6.51
N VAL A 279 3.27 6.91 7.07
CA VAL A 279 2.66 5.90 7.94
C VAL A 279 2.79 6.23 9.43
N ARG A 280 3.83 6.96 9.83
CA ARG A 280 4.11 7.31 11.22
C ARG A 280 2.93 8.04 11.89
N PRO A 281 2.26 9.03 11.26
CA PRO A 281 1.12 9.72 11.88
C PRO A 281 -0.13 8.84 12.09
N ILE A 282 -0.19 7.67 11.46
CA ILE A 282 -1.36 6.78 11.41
C ILE A 282 -1.02 5.34 11.84
N SER A 283 -0.10 5.21 12.81
CA SER A 283 0.33 3.92 13.34
C SER A 283 0.47 3.96 14.86
N ASN A 284 0.52 2.77 15.48
CA ASN A 284 1.11 2.62 16.81
C ASN A 284 2.64 2.74 16.66
N LEU A 285 3.21 3.86 17.12
CA LEU A 285 4.63 4.17 16.93
C LEU A 285 5.55 3.13 17.56
N SER A 286 5.24 2.69 18.79
CA SER A 286 6.08 1.71 19.49
C SER A 286 6.17 0.40 18.71
N GLU A 287 5.06 -0.05 18.13
CA GLU A 287 5.03 -1.30 17.35
C GLU A 287 5.66 -1.14 15.97
N LEU A 288 5.35 -0.03 15.29
CA LEU A 288 5.93 0.34 14.00
C LEU A 288 7.45 0.42 14.08
N TYR A 289 7.98 1.17 15.04
CA TYR A 289 9.40 1.38 15.22
C TYR A 289 10.13 0.14 15.72
N TYR A 290 9.49 -0.67 16.56
CA TYR A 290 10.05 -1.96 16.98
C TYR A 290 10.29 -2.86 15.76
N GLN A 291 9.24 -3.12 14.97
CA GLN A 291 9.34 -4.05 13.84
C GLN A 291 10.23 -3.50 12.74
N PHE A 292 10.14 -2.20 12.45
CA PHE A 292 11.05 -1.53 11.51
C PHE A 292 12.50 -1.69 11.93
N SER A 293 12.81 -1.44 13.22
CA SER A 293 14.18 -1.56 13.71
C SER A 293 14.69 -2.99 13.66
N GLU A 294 13.85 -3.95 14.04
CA GLU A 294 14.18 -5.37 14.08
C GLU A 294 14.65 -5.86 12.70
N TYR A 295 13.81 -5.75 11.66
CA TYR A 295 14.19 -6.27 10.34
C TYR A 295 15.37 -5.51 9.71
N ARG A 296 15.48 -4.20 9.97
CA ARG A 296 16.58 -3.37 9.46
C ARG A 296 17.91 -3.79 10.08
N LEU A 297 17.91 -4.13 11.36
CA LEU A 297 19.09 -4.63 12.07
C LEU A 297 19.45 -6.05 11.61
N GLU A 298 18.47 -6.91 11.32
CA GLU A 298 18.71 -8.24 10.72
C GLU A 298 19.40 -8.12 9.35
N ILE A 299 18.97 -7.17 8.49
CA ILE A 299 19.63 -6.89 7.21
C ILE A 299 21.11 -6.52 7.42
N LEU A 300 21.41 -5.66 8.41
CA LEU A 300 22.78 -5.29 8.74
C LEU A 300 23.58 -6.48 9.27
N GLU A 301 22.97 -7.33 10.11
CA GLU A 301 23.61 -8.53 10.63
C GLU A 301 24.07 -9.44 9.49
N GLU A 302 23.19 -9.74 8.53
CA GLU A 302 23.53 -10.58 7.39
C GLU A 302 24.61 -9.96 6.50
N ARG A 303 24.51 -8.66 6.19
CA ARG A 303 25.53 -7.93 5.42
C ARG A 303 26.90 -7.99 6.08
N ILE A 304 26.97 -7.76 7.39
CA ILE A 304 28.22 -7.83 8.16
C ILE A 304 28.74 -9.26 8.18
N ARG A 305 27.87 -10.25 8.41
CA ARG A 305 28.23 -11.67 8.45
C ARG A 305 28.84 -12.13 7.13
N GLU A 306 28.24 -11.77 6.00
CA GLU A 306 28.78 -12.04 4.67
C GLU A 306 30.12 -11.36 4.44
N LYS A 307 30.25 -10.07 4.78
CA LYS A 307 31.52 -9.35 4.61
C LYS A 307 32.63 -9.97 5.44
N LEU A 308 32.34 -10.34 6.69
CA LEU A 308 33.29 -11.04 7.57
C LEU A 308 33.73 -12.38 6.98
N LYS A 309 32.82 -13.15 6.40
CA LYS A 309 33.14 -14.39 5.70
C LYS A 309 34.11 -14.14 4.55
N ALA A 310 33.82 -13.16 3.69
CA ALA A 310 34.68 -12.80 2.55
C ALA A 310 36.09 -12.32 2.99
N LEU A 311 36.19 -11.55 4.08
CA LEU A 311 37.46 -11.11 4.66
C LEU A 311 38.31 -12.28 5.14
N ARG A 312 37.69 -13.22 5.88
CA ARG A 312 38.36 -14.43 6.39
C ARG A 312 38.85 -15.32 5.26
N GLU A 313 38.07 -15.49 4.20
CA GLU A 313 38.47 -16.25 3.01
C GLU A 313 39.63 -15.58 2.26
N THR A 314 39.59 -14.25 2.12
CA THR A 314 40.68 -13.47 1.53
C THR A 314 41.98 -13.68 2.31
N GLN A 315 41.93 -13.56 3.64
CA GLN A 315 43.07 -13.79 4.53
C GLN A 315 43.63 -15.21 4.40
N ARG A 316 42.77 -16.24 4.44
CA ARG A 316 43.18 -17.64 4.29
C ARG A 316 43.85 -17.93 2.96
N SER A 317 43.42 -17.26 1.89
CA SER A 317 44.01 -17.40 0.55
C SER A 317 45.32 -16.63 0.34
N GLY A 318 45.81 -15.90 1.36
CA GLY A 318 47.02 -15.06 1.25
C GLY A 318 46.86 -13.86 0.31
N ARG A 319 45.64 -13.56 -0.15
CA ARG A 319 45.35 -12.40 -1.00
C ARG A 319 45.46 -11.12 -0.19
N LYS A 320 45.96 -10.06 -0.83
CA LYS A 320 46.03 -8.72 -0.22
C LYS A 320 44.63 -8.17 0.04
N MET A 321 44.50 -7.42 1.14
CA MET A 321 43.26 -6.79 1.52
C MET A 321 42.86 -5.69 0.52
N ASN A 322 41.64 -5.79 -0.04
CA ASN A 322 41.08 -4.75 -0.90
C ASN A 322 40.43 -3.64 -0.05
N THR A 323 41.23 -2.62 0.27
CA THR A 323 40.77 -1.50 1.11
C THR A 323 39.67 -0.67 0.43
N LYS A 324 39.68 -0.56 -0.90
CA LYS A 324 38.67 0.20 -1.65
C LYS A 324 37.30 -0.46 -1.53
N ASP A 325 37.25 -1.79 -1.70
CA ASP A 325 36.04 -2.59 -1.55
C ASP A 325 35.50 -2.55 -0.11
N LEU A 326 36.37 -2.66 0.91
CA LEU A 326 35.93 -2.50 2.30
C LEU A 326 35.35 -1.11 2.57
N LYS A 327 36.00 -0.04 2.07
CA LYS A 327 35.48 1.32 2.24
C LYS A 327 34.12 1.53 1.56
N SER A 328 33.90 0.94 0.38
CA SER A 328 32.58 0.97 -0.28
C SER A 328 31.51 0.33 0.61
N PHE A 329 31.78 -0.89 1.08
CA PHE A 329 30.87 -1.61 1.97
C PHE A 329 30.55 -0.83 3.24
N LEU A 330 31.56 -0.27 3.91
CA LEU A 330 31.37 0.54 5.12
C LEU A 330 30.53 1.78 4.83
N ARG A 331 30.79 2.46 3.71
CA ARG A 331 30.04 3.64 3.30
C ARG A 331 28.56 3.32 3.03
N GLU A 332 28.27 2.18 2.41
CA GLU A 332 26.90 1.71 2.21
C GLU A 332 26.18 1.48 3.54
N GLN A 333 26.87 0.92 4.55
CA GLN A 333 26.28 0.71 5.88
C GLN A 333 26.07 2.02 6.64
N GLU A 334 26.98 2.99 6.51
CA GLU A 334 26.79 4.34 7.05
C GLU A 334 25.54 5.01 6.48
N ILE A 335 25.34 4.93 5.16
CA ILE A 335 24.15 5.48 4.49
C ILE A 335 22.89 4.77 4.97
N PHE A 336 22.92 3.45 5.06
CA PHE A 336 21.80 2.65 5.55
C PHE A 336 21.43 3.03 6.99
N LEU A 337 22.39 3.08 7.91
CA LEU A 337 22.15 3.47 9.31
C LEU A 337 21.65 4.91 9.43
N ALA A 338 22.25 5.85 8.69
CA ALA A 338 21.82 7.24 8.69
C ALA A 338 20.37 7.38 8.22
N HIS A 339 19.98 6.64 7.18
CA HIS A 339 18.59 6.60 6.71
C HIS A 339 17.64 6.07 7.80
N MET A 340 17.94 4.93 8.42
CA MET A 340 17.13 4.40 9.54
C MET A 340 16.96 5.42 10.66
N ASN A 341 18.05 6.07 11.05
CA ASN A 341 18.05 7.05 12.12
C ASN A 341 17.19 8.29 11.78
N ASN A 342 17.11 8.68 10.50
CA ASN A 342 16.26 9.79 10.08
C ASN A 342 14.77 9.40 10.05
N GLU A 343 14.46 8.13 9.77
CA GLU A 343 13.08 7.64 9.73
C GLU A 343 12.48 7.37 11.12
N MET A 344 13.31 7.27 12.15
CA MET A 344 12.88 7.14 13.54
C MET A 344 13.00 8.49 14.24
N VAL A 345 11.86 9.16 14.47
CA VAL A 345 11.81 10.42 15.23
C VAL A 345 11.17 10.20 16.59
N ASP A 346 11.53 11.05 17.55
CA ASP A 346 10.90 11.05 18.87
C ASP A 346 9.38 11.11 18.76
N ASP A 347 8.69 10.25 19.51
CA ASP A 347 7.22 10.15 19.52
C ASP A 347 6.54 11.50 19.77
N ALA A 348 7.16 12.35 20.60
CA ALA A 348 6.66 13.69 20.93
C ALA A 348 6.65 14.68 19.73
N LEU A 349 7.41 14.38 18.67
CA LEU A 349 7.48 15.19 17.45
C LEU A 349 6.44 14.76 16.40
N VAL A 350 5.72 13.66 16.63
CA VAL A 350 4.74 13.12 15.69
C VAL A 350 3.36 13.72 15.95
N THR A 351 2.83 14.44 14.96
CA THR A 351 1.44 14.91 15.00
C THR A 351 0.53 13.86 14.39
N LYS A 352 -0.29 13.20 15.23
CA LYS A 352 -1.20 12.13 14.80
C LYS A 352 -2.14 12.59 13.68
N GLY A 353 -2.25 11.81 12.61
CA GLY A 353 -3.11 12.07 11.46
C GLY A 353 -2.63 13.18 10.50
N SER A 354 -1.49 13.83 10.76
CA SER A 354 -0.95 14.90 9.92
C SER A 354 0.23 14.41 9.10
N ILE A 355 0.04 14.32 7.78
CA ILE A 355 1.07 13.95 6.81
C ILE A 355 1.47 15.19 5.99
N ASP A 356 2.77 15.50 5.96
CA ASP A 356 3.33 16.62 5.19
C ASP A 356 3.51 16.28 3.70
N ASP A 357 4.25 17.09 2.94
CA ASP A 357 4.48 16.89 1.49
C ASP A 357 5.86 16.29 1.19
N SER A 358 6.55 15.76 2.21
CA SER A 358 7.91 15.21 2.07
C SER A 358 7.96 13.94 1.22
N HIS A 359 6.83 13.26 1.07
CA HIS A 359 6.65 12.03 0.29
C HIS A 359 6.45 12.28 -1.22
N LEU A 360 6.47 13.54 -1.68
CA LEU A 360 6.34 13.87 -3.10
C LEU A 360 7.73 14.15 -3.72
N PHE A 361 8.04 13.45 -4.81
CA PHE A 361 9.29 13.61 -5.56
C PHE A 361 9.28 14.85 -6.46
N SER A 362 8.14 15.21 -7.05
CA SER A 362 8.07 16.28 -8.05
C SER A 362 7.70 17.65 -7.47
N GLU A 363 8.32 18.72 -7.98
CA GLU A 363 7.90 20.11 -7.73
C GLU A 363 6.44 20.36 -8.17
N PHE A 364 5.94 19.59 -9.14
CA PHE A 364 4.55 19.64 -9.61
C PHE A 364 3.57 19.14 -8.55
N GLY A 365 3.90 18.06 -7.81
CA GLY A 365 3.12 17.60 -6.66
C GLY A 365 3.03 18.67 -5.56
N LYS A 366 4.16 19.31 -5.25
CA LYS A 366 4.25 20.39 -4.24
C LYS A 366 3.50 21.66 -4.65
N LYS A 367 3.36 21.96 -5.95
CA LYS A 367 2.62 23.13 -6.47
C LYS A 367 1.11 22.92 -6.58
N SER A 368 0.64 21.70 -6.88
CA SER A 368 -0.79 21.38 -6.98
C SER A 368 -1.55 21.61 -5.67
N LYS A 369 -0.93 21.24 -4.54
CA LYS A 369 -1.51 21.43 -3.20
C LYS A 369 -1.53 22.90 -2.74
N ARG A 370 -0.49 23.68 -3.04
CA ARG A 370 -0.44 25.13 -2.71
C ARG A 370 -1.61 25.91 -3.33
N LYS A 371 -2.04 25.55 -4.55
CA LYS A 371 -3.21 26.16 -5.21
C LYS A 371 -4.57 25.82 -4.57
N ARG A 372 -4.64 24.81 -3.68
CA ARG A 372 -5.88 24.43 -2.97
C ARG A 372 -5.96 25.01 -1.55
N VAL A 373 -4.88 25.59 -1.04
CA VAL A 373 -4.79 26.17 0.31
C VAL A 373 -4.90 27.71 0.28
N GLU A 374 -4.70 28.33 -0.89
CA GLU A 374 -5.15 29.69 -1.22
C GLU A 374 -6.59 29.65 -1.74
#